data_AF-A0A7L6A7R8-F1
#
_entry.id   AF-A0A7L6A7R8-F1
#
_cell.length_a   1.000
_cell.length_b   1.000
_cell.length_c   1.000
_cell.angle_alpha   90.00
_cell.angle_beta   90.00
_cell.angle_gamma   90.00
#
_symmetry.space_group_name_H-M   'P 1'
#
loop_
_entity.id
_entity.type
_entity.pdbx_description
1 polymer ?
#
loop_
_entity_poly.entity_id
_entity_poly.type
_entity_poly.pdbx_seq_one_letter_code
_entity_poly.pdbx_strand_id
1 'polypeptide(L)'
;MQAYVTPTDPLVAELLERLDASQREAWEERAAIMQFDGQLPRSHAECLAVLDVLRRHPSVLSGVTVLEIELDGGTEWLVTTDLIYARRYLADVGGHEIAERHLPDVLLTQYGGIAVLNTLG
;
A
#
# COMPACT_ATOMS: atom_id res chain seq x y z
N MET A 1 -20.57 -3.38 -6.07
CA MET A 1 -19.55 -4.35 -5.67
C MET A 1 -19.06 -5.00 -6.95
N GLN A 2 -17.87 -4.63 -7.44
CA GLN A 2 -17.24 -5.35 -8.55
C GLN A 2 -16.86 -6.75 -8.04
N ALA A 3 -17.17 -7.78 -8.82
CA ALA A 3 -16.76 -9.14 -8.52
C ALA A 3 -15.31 -9.31 -9.02
N TYR A 4 -14.36 -9.33 -8.08
CA TYR A 4 -12.95 -9.55 -8.40
C TYR A 4 -12.71 -10.97 -8.92
N VAL A 5 -11.72 -11.12 -9.80
CA VAL A 5 -11.33 -12.43 -10.31
C VAL A 5 -10.71 -13.24 -9.18
N THR A 6 -11.24 -14.44 -8.93
CA THR A 6 -10.69 -15.34 -7.90
C THR A 6 -9.36 -15.93 -8.41
N PRO A 7 -8.23 -15.69 -7.73
CA PRO A 7 -6.93 -16.21 -8.14
C PRO A 7 -6.88 -17.73 -8.11
N THR A 8 -6.02 -18.30 -8.95
CA THR A 8 -5.88 -19.76 -9.07
C THR A 8 -5.04 -20.34 -7.93
N ASP A 9 -4.05 -19.59 -7.46
CA ASP A 9 -3.13 -19.99 -6.39
C ASP A 9 -3.58 -19.44 -5.02
N PRO A 10 -3.66 -20.29 -3.97
CA PRO A 10 -4.07 -19.85 -2.63
C PRO A 10 -3.16 -18.78 -2.01
N LEU A 11 -1.84 -18.84 -2.26
CA LEU A 11 -0.90 -17.83 -1.76
C LEU A 11 -1.13 -16.48 -2.43
N VAL A 12 -1.43 -16.49 -3.73
CA VAL A 12 -1.82 -15.27 -4.44
C VAL A 12 -3.12 -14.72 -3.85
N ALA A 13 -4.12 -15.56 -3.57
CA ALA A 13 -5.36 -15.12 -2.95
C ALA A 13 -5.11 -14.43 -1.60
N GLU A 14 -4.31 -15.02 -0.71
CA GLU A 14 -3.95 -14.45 0.59
C GLU A 14 -3.22 -13.11 0.45
N LEU A 15 -2.27 -12.99 -0.49
CA LEU A 15 -1.54 -11.73 -0.71
C LEU A 15 -2.46 -10.61 -1.19
N LEU A 16 -3.47 -10.94 -1.99
CA LEU A 16 -4.38 -9.93 -2.52
C LEU A 16 -5.41 -9.44 -1.50
N GLU A 17 -5.61 -10.14 -0.39
CA GLU A 17 -6.44 -9.64 0.72
C GLU A 17 -5.81 -8.40 1.41
N ARG A 18 -4.50 -8.19 1.21
CA ARG A 18 -3.77 -7.05 1.74
C ARG A 18 -3.80 -5.83 0.82
N LEU A 19 -4.34 -5.97 -0.39
CA LEU A 19 -4.40 -4.90 -1.36
C LEU A 19 -5.65 -4.04 -1.14
N ASP A 20 -5.47 -2.73 -1.28
CA ASP A 20 -6.62 -1.85 -1.48
C ASP A 20 -7.26 -2.08 -2.86
N ALA A 21 -8.40 -1.42 -3.10
CA ALA A 21 -9.14 -1.59 -4.36
C ALA A 21 -8.33 -1.19 -5.60
N SER A 22 -7.52 -0.12 -5.51
CA SER A 22 -6.71 0.37 -6.64
C SER A 22 -5.56 -0.58 -6.96
N GLN A 23 -4.92 -1.12 -5.93
CA GLN A 23 -3.84 -2.10 -6.07
C GLN A 23 -4.39 -3.43 -6.60
N ARG A 24 -5.60 -3.82 -6.15
CA ARG A 24 -6.31 -5.01 -6.65
C ARG A 24 -6.64 -4.87 -8.14
N GLU A 25 -7.18 -3.73 -8.55
CA GLU A 25 -7.45 -3.44 -9.96
C GLU A 25 -6.17 -3.48 -10.80
N ALA A 26 -5.09 -2.84 -10.35
CA ALA A 26 -3.80 -2.88 -11.02
C ALA A 26 -3.23 -4.30 -11.16
N TRP A 27 -3.42 -5.16 -10.15
CA TRP A 27 -3.07 -6.57 -10.24
C TRP A 27 -3.91 -7.30 -11.32
N GLU A 28 -5.22 -7.10 -11.35
CA GLU A 28 -6.12 -7.76 -12.32
C GLU A 28 -5.78 -7.39 -13.76
N GLU A 29 -5.57 -6.11 -14.03
CA GLU A 29 -5.14 -5.63 -15.34
C GLU A 29 -3.80 -6.27 -15.75
N ARG A 30 -2.84 -6.30 -14.82
CA ARG A 30 -1.50 -6.81 -15.13
C ARG A 30 -1.51 -8.32 -15.36
N ALA A 31 -2.28 -9.06 -14.56
CA ALA A 31 -2.48 -10.49 -14.73
C ALA A 31 -3.14 -10.80 -16.09
N ALA A 32 -4.15 -10.03 -16.48
CA ALA A 32 -4.80 -10.17 -17.79
C ALA A 32 -3.83 -9.92 -18.95
N ILE A 33 -3.05 -8.83 -18.91
CA ILE A 33 -2.05 -8.52 -19.93
C ILE A 33 -1.02 -9.66 -20.04
N MET A 34 -0.47 -10.12 -18.91
CA MET A 34 0.53 -11.19 -18.90
C MET A 34 -0.04 -12.53 -19.40
N GLN A 35 -1.31 -12.82 -19.11
CA GLN A 35 -1.97 -14.04 -19.57
C GLN A 35 -2.27 -14.00 -21.07
N PHE A 36 -2.94 -12.95 -21.54
CA PHE A 36 -3.48 -12.92 -22.90
C PHE A 36 -2.47 -12.41 -23.92
N ASP A 37 -1.82 -11.28 -23.63
CA ASP A 37 -0.84 -10.69 -24.54
C ASP A 37 0.53 -11.37 -24.39
N GLY A 38 0.91 -11.69 -23.15
CA GLY A 38 2.14 -12.42 -22.83
C GLY A 38 2.05 -13.93 -23.05
N GLN A 39 0.85 -14.46 -23.33
CA GLN A 39 0.57 -15.89 -23.54
C GLN A 39 1.07 -16.79 -22.41
N LEU A 40 1.14 -16.28 -21.18
CA LEU A 40 1.57 -17.05 -20.02
C LEU A 40 0.41 -17.90 -19.47
N PRO A 41 0.72 -19.08 -18.88
CA PRO A 41 -0.25 -19.80 -18.07
C PRO A 41 -0.82 -18.88 -16.99
N ARG A 42 -2.13 -18.95 -16.75
CA ARG A 42 -2.85 -18.06 -15.83
C ARG A 42 -2.17 -17.95 -14.46
N SER A 43 -1.81 -19.08 -13.84
CA SER A 43 -1.13 -19.08 -12.54
C SER A 43 0.21 -18.35 -12.57
N HIS A 44 0.98 -18.46 -13.66
CA HIS A 44 2.24 -17.75 -13.82
C HIS A 44 2.01 -16.25 -14.01
N ALA A 45 1.03 -15.86 -14.83
CA ALA A 45 0.64 -14.47 -15.04
C ALA A 45 0.19 -13.80 -13.71
N GLU A 46 -0.64 -14.49 -12.93
CA GLU A 46 -1.12 -14.03 -11.62
C GLU A 46 0.05 -13.81 -10.64
N CYS A 47 1.00 -14.74 -10.57
CA CYS A 47 2.20 -14.60 -9.73
C CYS A 47 3.09 -13.42 -10.16
N LEU A 48 3.34 -13.25 -11.46
CA LEU A 48 4.15 -12.13 -11.96
C LEU A 48 3.45 -10.78 -11.72
N ALA A 49 2.13 -10.73 -11.82
CA ALA A 49 1.36 -9.54 -11.50
C ALA A 49 1.48 -9.16 -10.02
N VAL A 50 1.45 -10.15 -9.10
CA VAL A 50 1.72 -9.90 -7.68
C VAL A 50 3.12 -9.31 -7.48
N LEU A 51 4.14 -9.90 -8.10
CA LEU A 51 5.52 -9.38 -8.00
C LEU A 51 5.63 -7.94 -8.51
N ASP A 52 4.89 -7.59 -9.57
CA ASP A 52 4.87 -6.21 -10.07
C ASP A 52 4.20 -5.24 -9.08
N VAL A 53 3.11 -5.64 -8.43
CA VAL A 53 2.48 -4.84 -7.35
C VAL A 53 3.44 -4.68 -6.18
N LEU A 54 4.05 -5.77 -5.70
CA LEU A 54 4.98 -5.74 -4.57
C LEU A 54 6.23 -4.91 -4.85
N ARG A 55 6.71 -4.90 -6.10
CA ARG A 55 7.83 -4.04 -6.52
C ARG A 55 7.48 -2.55 -6.43
N ARG A 56 6.22 -2.17 -6.69
CA ARG A 56 5.75 -0.78 -6.63
C ARG A 56 5.31 -0.38 -5.21
N HIS A 57 4.78 -1.33 -4.45
CA HIS A 57 4.18 -1.12 -3.13
C HIS A 57 4.69 -2.16 -2.11
N PRO A 58 5.99 -2.16 -1.78
CA PRO A 58 6.56 -3.16 -0.87
C PRO A 58 5.95 -3.13 0.54
N SER A 59 5.39 -1.97 0.94
CA SER A 59 4.72 -1.77 2.23
C SER A 59 3.46 -2.63 2.42
N VAL A 60 2.81 -3.09 1.34
CA VAL A 60 1.65 -4.00 1.39
C VAL A 60 1.93 -5.23 2.26
N LEU A 61 3.16 -5.75 2.22
CA LEU A 61 3.55 -6.91 3.03
C LEU A 61 3.65 -6.58 4.52
N SER A 62 4.01 -5.34 4.87
CA SER A 62 4.12 -4.91 6.26
C SER A 62 2.77 -4.53 6.87
N GLY A 63 1.80 -4.14 6.05
CA GLY A 63 0.53 -3.58 6.53
C GLY A 63 0.67 -2.21 7.18
N VAL A 64 1.80 -1.53 6.97
CA VAL A 64 2.09 -0.19 7.51
C VAL A 64 2.13 0.83 6.37
N THR A 65 1.42 1.92 6.54
CA THR A 65 1.40 3.07 5.63
C THR A 65 1.96 4.30 6.34
N VAL A 66 2.69 5.13 5.60
CA VAL A 66 3.18 6.42 6.08
C VAL A 66 2.42 7.53 5.37
N LEU A 67 1.87 8.46 6.15
CA LEU A 67 1.23 9.68 5.66
C LEU A 67 2.12 10.88 5.93
N GLU A 68 2.32 11.67 4.89
CA GLU A 68 2.75 13.06 5.01
C GLU A 68 1.51 13.90 5.33
N ILE A 69 1.54 14.65 6.41
CA ILE A 69 0.40 15.46 6.87
C ILE A 69 0.83 16.89 7.14
N GLU A 70 -0.14 17.80 7.11
CA GLU A 70 -0.02 19.15 7.66
C GLU A 70 -0.77 19.20 9.01
N LEU A 71 -0.08 19.63 10.06
CA LEU A 71 -0.65 19.86 11.39
C LEU A 71 -0.02 21.11 12.01
N ASP A 72 -0.82 21.99 12.59
CA ASP A 72 -0.38 23.26 13.19
C ASP A 72 0.54 24.13 12.29
N GLY A 73 0.32 24.05 10.97
CA GLY A 73 1.10 24.76 9.96
C GLY A 73 2.48 24.18 9.66
N GLY A 74 2.79 22.99 10.20
CA GLY A 74 4.02 22.23 9.92
C GLY A 74 3.74 20.90 9.21
N THR A 75 4.77 20.36 8.57
CA THR A 75 4.73 18.99 8.02
C THR A 75 5.05 17.99 9.12
N GLU A 76 4.16 17.02 9.32
CA GLU A 76 4.38 15.88 10.22
C GLU A 76 4.21 14.56 9.47
N TRP A 77 4.61 13.47 10.13
CA TRP A 77 4.64 12.13 9.57
C TRP A 77 3.89 11.16 10.47
N LEU A 78 2.81 10.58 9.95
CA LEU A 78 2.02 9.58 10.66
C LEU A 78 2.31 8.19 10.11
N VAL A 79 2.47 7.21 10.99
CA VAL A 79 2.60 5.80 10.64
C VAL A 79 1.35 5.06 11.13
N THR A 80 0.68 4.31 10.25
CA THR A 80 -0.57 3.64 10.58
C THR A 80 -0.68 2.25 9.98
N THR A 81 -1.45 1.37 10.62
CA THR A 81 -1.91 0.09 10.07
C THR A 81 -3.37 0.13 9.58
N ASP A 82 -4.08 1.22 9.87
CA ASP A 82 -5.46 1.46 9.43
C ASP A 82 -5.56 2.88 8.86
N LEU A 83 -5.56 2.96 7.54
CA LEU A 83 -5.58 4.21 6.80
C LEU A 83 -6.93 4.94 6.97
N ILE A 84 -8.04 4.20 7.07
CA ILE A 84 -9.37 4.79 7.26
C ILE A 84 -9.45 5.44 8.63
N TYR A 85 -8.98 4.74 9.66
CA TYR A 85 -8.90 5.29 11.01
C TYR A 85 -7.95 6.49 11.07
N ALA A 86 -6.76 6.40 10.48
CA ALA A 86 -5.78 7.49 10.46
C ALA A 86 -6.33 8.77 9.83
N ARG A 87 -7.05 8.68 8.71
CA ARG A 87 -7.70 9.83 8.06
C ARG A 87 -8.76 10.48 8.94
N ARG A 88 -9.54 9.66 9.67
CA ARG A 88 -10.53 10.16 10.63
C ARG A 88 -9.86 10.86 11.81
N TYR A 89 -8.85 10.23 12.39
CA TYR A 89 -8.04 10.80 13.46
C TYR A 89 -7.43 12.15 13.04
N LEU A 90 -6.87 12.22 11.83
CA LEU A 90 -6.27 13.44 11.28
C LEU A 90 -7.29 14.58 11.18
N ALA A 91 -8.50 14.29 10.71
CA ALA A 91 -9.58 15.28 10.67
C ALA A 91 -10.01 15.74 12.08
N ASP A 92 -10.05 14.83 13.06
CA ASP A 92 -10.43 15.14 14.45
C ASP A 92 -9.41 16.05 15.14
N VAL A 93 -8.11 15.92 14.82
CA VAL A 93 -7.04 16.79 15.35
C VAL A 93 -6.81 18.05 14.51
N GLY A 94 -7.60 18.27 13.47
CA GLY A 94 -7.52 19.47 12.62
C GLY A 94 -6.38 19.46 11.60
N GLY A 95 -5.74 18.30 11.36
CA GLY A 95 -4.71 18.15 10.34
C GLY A 95 -5.26 17.79 8.97
N HIS A 96 -4.39 17.82 7.96
CA HIS A 96 -4.73 17.51 6.57
C HIS A 96 -3.74 16.51 5.98
N GLU A 97 -4.23 15.52 5.24
CA GLU A 97 -3.36 14.61 4.50
C GLU A 97 -2.78 15.33 3.29
N ILE A 98 -1.46 15.25 3.13
CA ILE A 98 -0.75 15.72 1.93
C ILE A 98 -0.62 14.56 0.94
N ALA A 99 -0.08 13.42 1.39
CA ALA A 99 0.06 12.23 0.57
C ALA A 99 0.50 10.97 1.35
N GLU A 100 0.25 9.81 0.76
CA GLU A 100 0.91 8.55 1.13
C GLU A 100 2.37 8.52 0.61
N ARG A 101 3.30 8.01 1.44
CA ARG A 101 4.73 7.91 1.14
C ARG A 101 5.31 6.55 1.49
N HIS A 102 6.43 6.20 0.85
CA HIS A 102 7.18 4.99 1.17
C HIS A 102 8.01 5.18 2.43
N LEU A 103 7.82 4.29 3.42
CA LEU A 103 8.53 4.34 4.69
C LEU A 103 10.07 4.42 4.55
N PRO A 104 10.75 3.63 3.69
CA PRO A 104 12.21 3.72 3.54
C PRO A 104 12.67 5.11 3.08
N ASP A 105 11.93 5.73 2.16
CA ASP A 105 12.27 7.05 1.61
C ASP A 105 12.08 8.14 2.67
N VAL A 106 10.99 8.08 3.44
CA VAL A 106 10.74 9.02 4.55
C VAL A 106 11.82 8.88 5.63
N LEU A 107 12.13 7.65 6.06
CA LEU A 107 13.16 7.40 7.05
C LEU A 107 14.51 7.98 6.61
N LEU A 108 14.92 7.70 5.37
CA LEU A 108 16.20 8.16 4.86
C LEU A 108 16.24 9.69 4.72
N THR A 109 15.24 10.27 4.07
CA THR A 109 15.28 11.69 3.65
C THR A 109 14.93 12.66 4.78
N GLN A 110 14.04 12.27 5.70
CA GLN A 110 13.54 13.16 6.76
C GLN A 110 14.20 12.87 8.11
N TYR A 111 14.53 11.60 8.38
CA TYR A 111 14.99 11.16 9.70
C TYR A 111 16.44 10.65 9.72
N GLY A 112 17.18 10.75 8.61
CA GLY A 112 18.57 10.27 8.54
C GLY A 112 18.71 8.75 8.76
N GLY A 113 17.64 8.00 8.48
CA GLY A 113 17.58 6.54 8.58
C GLY A 113 17.03 5.98 9.89
N ILE A 114 16.72 6.82 10.90
CA ILE A 114 16.23 6.36 12.22
C ILE A 114 15.08 7.25 12.69
N ALA A 115 13.90 6.67 12.88
CA ALA A 115 12.77 7.32 13.56
C ALA A 115 12.45 6.60 14.88
N VAL A 116 11.95 7.35 15.87
CA VAL A 116 11.54 6.82 17.17
C VAL A 116 10.02 6.83 17.25
N LEU A 117 9.42 5.67 17.51
CA LEU A 117 8.00 5.56 17.89
C LEU A 117 7.90 5.72 19.41
N ASN A 118 7.39 6.84 19.88
CA ASN A 118 7.23 7.14 21.30
C ASN A 118 5.79 6.82 21.78
N THR A 119 5.65 6.52 23.07
CA THR A 119 4.35 6.31 23.73
C THR A 119 3.95 7.47 24.63
N LEU A 120 4.75 8.54 24.66
CA LEU A 120 4.49 9.76 25.43
C LEU A 120 4.09 10.86 24.44
N GLY A 121 2.80 10.89 24.15
CA GLY A 121 2.08 11.91 23.39
C GLY A 121 0.64 11.94 23.86
#